data_AF-A0A210Q2X6-F1
#
_entry.id   AF-A0A210Q2X6-F1
#
_cell.length_a   1.000
_cell.length_b   1.000
_cell.length_c   1.000
_cell.angle_alpha   90.00
_cell.angle_beta   90.00
_cell.angle_gamma   90.00
#
_symmetry.space_group_name_H-M   'P 1'
#
loop_
_entity.id
_entity.type
_entity.pdbx_description
1 polymer ?
#
loop_
_entity_poly.entity_id
_entity_poly.type
_entity_poly.pdbx_seq_one_letter_code
_entity_poly.pdbx_strand_id
1 'polypeptide(L)'
;MKEKVKITAFRILTLLHVVRLCTGICSDYLVSGPNGVPDQDISASSGSPACGRLYTMSSYNAYSQGCLVPSDGGWCSDHTDPTPYIQVKFARLHRIMRVSVQQQHLVIKEMLETFKVTYSENGHDWSLASSNGTKIFGAPTNPIVDEEKVVTFDPHIVTRYVRIEPVIPKGPTTVCLRFDVIGCKYAMEAKTQYEYTQLPEVAINSSGIISDSSAEDLRKCATRCRRDVTCQSFSYGHANKRCVGYRFNKCVPRINDNSMAILANNDTLYFCDPDMDTPMTDHVTGVTYKVVMQKSNQDDAVLSCAALGMRLFVIDTDAKRDLLIRIVFPSLILRGQKVRVGGGFSFVNGLWGWWDGNGKLLQEKLVSFSDPAGKPCVILTVVLRYLHTSECSTPMYFVCES
;
A
#
# COMPACT_ATOMS: atom_id res chain seq x y z
N MET A 1 31.79 60.36 -7.18
CA MET A 1 32.11 58.92 -6.96
C MET A 1 31.37 58.44 -5.71
N LYS A 2 30.33 57.63 -5.94
CA LYS A 2 29.58 56.74 -5.04
C LYS A 2 28.95 57.33 -3.76
N GLU A 3 27.68 57.66 -3.94
CA GLU A 3 26.62 58.00 -3.00
C GLU A 3 26.28 56.80 -2.09
N LYS A 4 26.21 57.03 -0.77
CA LYS A 4 25.78 56.06 0.25
C LYS A 4 24.26 56.14 0.38
N VAL A 5 23.54 55.16 -0.17
CA VAL A 5 22.09 54.98 0.05
C VAL A 5 21.87 53.92 1.13
N LYS A 6 21.13 54.30 2.19
CA LYS A 6 20.62 53.44 3.25
C LYS A 6 19.62 52.43 2.67
N ILE A 7 19.72 51.16 3.03
CA ILE A 7 18.58 50.22 2.92
C ILE A 7 18.26 49.67 4.31
N THR A 8 17.09 50.11 4.77
CA THR A 8 16.39 49.75 5.99
C THR A 8 15.98 48.28 6.00
N ALA A 9 15.93 47.69 7.18
CA ALA A 9 15.43 46.35 7.43
C ALA A 9 14.03 46.12 6.83
N PHE A 10 13.89 45.04 6.05
CA PHE A 10 12.62 44.38 5.77
C PHE A 10 12.72 42.93 6.25
N ARG A 11 12.07 42.63 7.37
CA ARG A 11 11.71 41.27 7.79
C ARG A 11 10.59 40.78 6.87
N ILE A 12 10.80 39.79 6.00
CA ILE A 12 9.76 38.80 5.64
C ILE A 12 10.44 37.46 5.32
N LEU A 13 10.23 36.49 6.21
CA LEU A 13 10.08 35.06 5.98
C LEU A 13 10.51 34.48 4.61
N THR A 14 11.69 33.87 4.54
CA THR A 14 11.94 32.69 3.68
C THR A 14 12.80 31.66 4.42
N LEU A 15 12.47 31.39 5.68
CA LEU A 15 12.37 29.98 6.06
C LEU A 15 11.17 29.42 5.26
N LEU A 16 11.41 29.02 4.01
CA LEU A 16 10.83 27.74 3.61
C LEU A 16 11.50 26.76 4.59
N HIS A 17 10.89 26.39 5.72
CA HIS A 17 9.73 25.51 5.66
C HIS A 17 9.86 24.61 4.43
N VAL A 18 10.98 23.89 4.36
CA VAL A 18 10.88 22.43 4.24
C VAL A 18 10.00 22.01 5.42
N VAL A 19 8.70 22.30 5.34
CA VAL A 19 7.69 21.42 5.90
C VAL A 19 8.03 20.15 5.17
N ARG A 20 8.83 19.32 5.82
CA ARG A 20 8.97 17.94 5.48
C ARG A 20 7.56 17.41 5.72
N LEU A 21 6.71 17.56 4.70
CA LEU A 21 5.52 16.77 4.56
C LEU A 21 6.08 15.36 4.41
N CYS A 22 6.36 14.71 5.54
CA CYS A 22 6.25 13.25 5.64
C CYS A 22 4.76 12.87 5.51
N THR A 23 4.05 13.47 4.56
CA THR A 23 2.88 12.86 3.97
C THR A 23 3.47 11.90 2.95
N GLY A 24 3.72 10.66 3.38
CA GLY A 24 3.74 9.58 2.40
C GLY A 24 2.50 9.74 1.51
N ILE A 25 2.65 9.43 0.22
CA ILE A 25 1.51 9.48 -0.70
C ILE A 25 0.48 8.46 -0.20
N CYS A 26 -0.57 8.93 0.47
CA CYS A 26 -1.61 8.08 1.07
C CYS A 26 -2.59 7.64 -0.03
N SER A 27 -2.14 6.80 -0.95
CA SER A 27 -2.95 6.43 -2.12
C SER A 27 -2.75 4.99 -2.54
N ASP A 28 -2.43 4.11 -1.59
CA ASP A 28 -2.25 2.70 -1.85
C ASP A 28 -3.61 2.03 -2.06
N TYR A 29 -3.65 1.09 -3.00
CA TYR A 29 -4.77 0.16 -3.17
C TYR A 29 -4.67 -0.88 -2.05
N LEU A 30 -5.51 -0.75 -1.03
CA LEU A 30 -5.44 -1.53 0.20
C LEU A 30 -6.01 -2.95 0.04
N VAL A 31 -6.83 -3.18 -0.99
CA VAL A 31 -7.38 -4.51 -1.29
C VAL A 31 -6.49 -5.23 -2.28
N SER A 32 -6.25 -4.67 -3.47
CA SER A 32 -5.55 -5.38 -4.55
C SER A 32 -4.06 -5.04 -4.70
N GLY A 33 -3.55 -4.06 -3.95
CA GLY A 33 -2.16 -3.61 -4.05
C GLY A 33 -1.14 -4.64 -3.54
N PRO A 34 0.18 -4.32 -3.62
CA PRO A 34 1.26 -5.21 -3.20
C PRO A 34 1.16 -5.71 -1.75
N ASN A 35 0.58 -4.88 -0.87
CA ASN A 35 0.30 -5.19 0.53
C ASN A 35 -1.21 -5.39 0.78
N GLY A 36 -1.93 -5.86 -0.24
CA GLY A 36 -3.37 -6.06 -0.20
C GLY A 36 -3.79 -7.08 0.86
N VAL A 37 -5.05 -7.00 1.28
CA VAL A 37 -5.61 -7.97 2.25
C VAL A 37 -5.62 -9.39 1.69
N PRO A 38 -5.50 -10.45 2.51
CA PRO A 38 -5.71 -11.83 2.07
C PRO A 38 -7.20 -12.11 1.81
N ASP A 39 -7.52 -13.16 1.03
CA ASP A 39 -8.92 -13.47 0.63
C ASP A 39 -9.85 -13.72 1.82
N GLN A 40 -9.33 -14.32 2.90
CA GLN A 40 -10.09 -14.57 4.14
C GLN A 40 -10.59 -13.30 4.84
N ASP A 41 -9.99 -12.14 4.53
CA ASP A 41 -10.35 -10.84 5.07
C ASP A 41 -11.31 -10.07 4.16
N ILE A 42 -11.75 -10.69 3.04
CA ILE A 42 -12.83 -10.20 2.19
C ILE A 42 -14.04 -11.10 2.38
N SER A 43 -15.18 -10.53 2.72
CA SER A 43 -16.43 -11.27 2.89
C SER A 43 -17.58 -10.56 2.17
N ALA A 44 -18.65 -11.29 1.90
CA ALA A 44 -19.85 -10.73 1.30
C ALA A 44 -21.10 -11.30 1.98
N SER A 45 -22.25 -10.67 1.76
CA SER A 45 -23.56 -11.19 2.18
C SER A 45 -23.92 -12.50 1.49
N SER A 46 -23.48 -12.66 0.23
CA SER A 46 -23.73 -13.80 -0.65
C SER A 46 -22.66 -13.89 -1.74
N GLY A 47 -22.64 -14.97 -2.52
CA GLY A 47 -21.66 -15.18 -3.59
C GLY A 47 -20.20 -15.31 -3.13
N SER A 48 -19.26 -15.20 -4.08
CA SER A 48 -17.83 -15.42 -3.87
C SER A 48 -17.04 -14.11 -3.73
N PRO A 49 -16.71 -13.65 -2.50
CA PRO A 49 -16.09 -12.34 -2.27
C PRO A 49 -14.67 -12.21 -2.83
N ALA A 50 -13.90 -13.31 -2.90
CA ALA A 50 -12.53 -13.31 -3.41
C ALA A 50 -12.44 -12.82 -4.87
N CYS A 51 -13.52 -12.99 -5.65
CA CYS A 51 -13.58 -12.55 -7.04
C CYS A 51 -13.84 -11.03 -7.18
N GLY A 52 -14.16 -10.32 -6.09
CA GLY A 52 -14.54 -8.91 -6.09
C GLY A 52 -13.40 -7.89 -6.10
N ARG A 53 -12.13 -8.33 -6.10
CA ARG A 53 -10.99 -7.41 -6.15
C ARG A 53 -10.98 -6.62 -7.46
N LEU A 54 -10.66 -5.32 -7.40
CA LEU A 54 -10.48 -4.47 -8.57
C LEU A 54 -9.46 -5.02 -9.54
N TYR A 55 -8.33 -5.45 -8.99
CA TYR A 55 -7.30 -6.14 -9.73
C TYR A 55 -7.22 -7.57 -9.20
N THR A 56 -7.62 -8.55 -10.02
CA THR A 56 -7.55 -9.98 -9.70
C THR A 56 -6.48 -10.67 -10.55
N MET A 57 -5.99 -11.83 -10.10
CA MET A 57 -4.98 -12.60 -10.86
C MET A 57 -5.55 -13.09 -12.20
N SER A 58 -4.64 -13.38 -13.14
CA SER A 58 -4.96 -14.02 -14.42
C SER A 58 -5.90 -15.23 -14.26
N SER A 59 -6.89 -15.30 -15.14
CA SER A 59 -7.97 -16.30 -15.24
C SER A 59 -7.59 -17.76 -14.93
N TYR A 60 -6.35 -18.18 -15.22
CA TYR A 60 -5.85 -19.53 -14.94
C TYR A 60 -5.87 -19.91 -13.44
N ASN A 61 -5.61 -18.97 -12.53
CA ASN A 61 -5.64 -19.23 -11.08
C ASN A 61 -7.00 -18.87 -10.43
N ALA A 62 -7.77 -17.96 -11.05
CA ALA A 62 -9.11 -17.60 -10.58
C ALA A 62 -10.07 -18.81 -10.62
N TYR A 63 -9.90 -19.69 -11.61
CA TYR A 63 -10.66 -20.94 -11.72
C TYR A 63 -10.46 -21.88 -10.51
N SER A 64 -9.23 -21.96 -10.00
CA SER A 64 -8.90 -22.78 -8.82
C SER A 64 -9.50 -22.24 -7.50
N GLN A 65 -9.93 -20.99 -7.48
CA GLN A 65 -10.60 -20.35 -6.34
C GLN A 65 -12.14 -20.34 -6.48
N GLY A 66 -12.71 -21.02 -7.47
CA GLY A 66 -14.15 -21.08 -7.67
C GLY A 66 -14.77 -19.81 -8.27
N CYS A 67 -13.96 -18.90 -8.81
CA CYS A 67 -14.45 -17.84 -9.70
C CYS A 67 -14.82 -18.50 -11.05
N LEU A 68 -16.07 -18.95 -11.17
CA LEU A 68 -16.58 -19.67 -12.34
C LEU A 68 -16.55 -18.78 -13.59
N VAL A 69 -15.75 -19.15 -14.60
CA VAL A 69 -15.86 -18.58 -15.96
C VAL A 69 -17.32 -18.71 -16.44
N PRO A 70 -17.97 -17.63 -16.94
CA PRO A 70 -17.38 -16.39 -17.40
C PRO A 70 -17.39 -15.26 -16.35
N SER A 71 -16.97 -15.53 -15.11
CA SER A 71 -16.60 -14.49 -14.16
C SER A 71 -15.23 -13.92 -14.55
N ASP A 72 -15.22 -12.99 -15.50
CA ASP A 72 -14.04 -12.17 -15.85
C ASP A 72 -13.70 -11.18 -14.70
N GLY A 73 -13.50 -11.71 -13.49
CA GLY A 73 -13.13 -10.97 -12.28
C GLY A 73 -14.24 -10.05 -11.76
N GLY A 74 -15.16 -10.58 -10.96
CA GLY A 74 -16.12 -9.75 -10.21
C GLY A 74 -16.80 -10.56 -9.11
N TRP A 75 -17.19 -9.90 -8.02
CA TRP A 75 -18.09 -10.48 -7.03
C TRP A 75 -19.52 -10.22 -7.50
N CYS A 76 -20.36 -11.26 -7.43
CA CYS A 76 -21.79 -11.18 -7.72
C CYS A 76 -22.60 -11.60 -6.50
N SER A 77 -23.66 -10.86 -6.18
CA SER A 77 -24.62 -11.26 -5.15
C SER A 77 -25.49 -12.42 -5.62
N ASP A 78 -26.07 -13.17 -4.68
CA ASP A 78 -27.14 -14.10 -5.03
C ASP A 78 -28.39 -13.31 -5.46
N HIS A 79 -29.12 -13.84 -6.45
CA HIS A 79 -30.33 -13.21 -7.00
C HIS A 79 -31.42 -12.92 -5.95
N THR A 80 -31.43 -13.67 -4.85
CA THR A 80 -32.41 -13.55 -3.77
C THR A 80 -31.91 -12.74 -2.58
N ASP A 81 -30.69 -12.20 -2.62
CA ASP A 81 -30.14 -11.38 -1.54
C ASP A 81 -30.80 -9.98 -1.53
N PRO A 82 -31.58 -9.64 -0.49
CA PRO A 82 -32.29 -8.36 -0.46
C PRO A 82 -31.39 -7.19 -0.07
N THR A 83 -30.21 -7.45 0.50
CA THR A 83 -29.30 -6.43 1.03
C THR A 83 -27.86 -6.82 0.73
N PRO A 84 -27.47 -6.88 -0.56
CA PRO A 84 -26.16 -7.35 -0.94
C PRO A 84 -25.08 -6.41 -0.42
N TYR A 85 -23.96 -6.98 0.02
CA TYR A 85 -22.75 -6.22 0.29
C TYR A 85 -21.51 -7.06 0.05
N ILE A 86 -20.44 -6.40 -0.35
CA ILE A 86 -19.08 -6.92 -0.23
C ILE A 86 -18.30 -6.02 0.71
N GLN A 87 -17.47 -6.62 1.55
CA GLN A 87 -16.70 -5.91 2.55
C GLN A 87 -15.26 -6.41 2.63
N VAL A 88 -14.41 -5.50 3.07
CA VAL A 88 -13.05 -5.81 3.50
C VAL A 88 -12.91 -5.53 4.99
N LYS A 89 -12.22 -6.44 5.68
CA LYS A 89 -11.72 -6.27 7.03
C LYS A 89 -10.22 -6.00 6.96
N PHE A 90 -9.80 -4.85 7.42
CA PHE A 90 -8.39 -4.57 7.64
C PHE A 90 -7.96 -5.11 9.00
N ALA A 91 -6.73 -5.66 9.04
CA ALA A 91 -6.12 -6.08 10.29
C ALA A 91 -6.05 -4.94 11.32
N ARG A 92 -5.96 -3.68 10.86
CA ARG A 92 -5.78 -2.46 11.68
C ARG A 92 -6.52 -1.27 11.10
N LEU A 93 -6.52 -0.14 11.82
CA LEU A 93 -7.10 1.11 11.33
C LEU A 93 -6.35 1.62 10.10
N HIS A 94 -7.12 2.00 9.08
CA HIS A 94 -6.62 2.63 7.87
C HIS A 94 -7.29 3.98 7.68
N ARG A 95 -6.54 4.94 7.15
CA ARG A 95 -7.06 6.21 6.65
C ARG A 95 -7.50 5.96 5.21
N ILE A 96 -8.80 5.85 5.04
CA ILE A 96 -9.47 5.64 3.76
C ILE A 96 -9.74 6.99 3.14
N MET A 97 -9.09 7.24 2.00
CA MET A 97 -9.27 8.47 1.25
C MET A 97 -10.32 8.28 0.16
N ARG A 98 -10.35 7.12 -0.48
CA ARG A 98 -11.23 6.85 -1.62
C ARG A 98 -11.67 5.40 -1.67
N VAL A 99 -12.72 5.14 -2.42
CA VAL A 99 -13.12 3.82 -2.91
C VAL A 99 -13.16 3.87 -4.43
N SER A 100 -12.71 2.81 -5.09
CA SER A 100 -12.84 2.63 -6.54
C SER A 100 -13.71 1.42 -6.83
N VAL A 101 -14.66 1.56 -7.74
CA VAL A 101 -15.59 0.49 -8.16
C VAL A 101 -15.61 0.38 -9.68
N GLN A 102 -15.58 -0.84 -10.20
CA GLN A 102 -15.76 -1.17 -11.61
C GLN A 102 -16.95 -2.10 -11.78
N GLN A 103 -17.53 -2.09 -12.98
CA GLN A 103 -18.40 -3.18 -13.42
C GLN A 103 -17.60 -4.49 -13.52
N GLN A 104 -18.31 -5.62 -13.49
CA GLN A 104 -17.74 -6.86 -13.97
C GLN A 104 -17.43 -6.75 -15.46
N HIS A 105 -16.24 -7.19 -15.87
CA HIS A 105 -15.77 -7.06 -17.25
C HIS A 105 -16.72 -7.81 -18.22
N LEU A 106 -17.10 -7.15 -19.32
CA LEU A 106 -17.95 -7.68 -20.40
C LEU A 106 -19.38 -8.13 -20.02
N VAL A 107 -19.83 -7.91 -18.77
CA VAL A 107 -21.18 -8.27 -18.32
C VAL A 107 -22.12 -7.07 -18.36
N ILE A 108 -23.19 -7.18 -19.15
CA ILE A 108 -24.16 -6.10 -19.39
C ILE A 108 -25.51 -6.26 -18.66
N LYS A 109 -25.81 -7.43 -18.08
CA LYS A 109 -27.11 -7.72 -17.45
C LYS A 109 -27.15 -7.48 -15.94
N GLU A 110 -26.03 -7.67 -15.26
CA GLU A 110 -25.92 -7.68 -13.79
C GLU A 110 -25.16 -6.44 -13.30
N MET A 111 -25.32 -5.34 -14.03
CA MET A 111 -24.57 -4.12 -13.80
C MET A 111 -24.98 -3.44 -12.50
N LEU A 112 -23.99 -2.96 -11.77
CA LEU A 112 -24.22 -2.06 -10.65
C LEU A 112 -24.70 -0.71 -11.19
N GLU A 113 -25.84 -0.19 -10.70
CA GLU A 113 -26.30 1.14 -11.08
C GLU A 113 -25.88 2.20 -10.06
N THR A 114 -26.22 1.94 -8.79
CA THR A 114 -25.88 2.83 -7.68
C THR A 114 -25.46 2.02 -6.46
N PHE A 115 -24.64 2.62 -5.62
CA PHE A 115 -24.15 2.00 -4.39
C PHE A 115 -23.97 3.05 -3.30
N LYS A 116 -23.88 2.59 -2.07
CA LYS A 116 -23.44 3.39 -0.92
C LYS A 116 -22.24 2.70 -0.27
N VAL A 117 -21.47 3.47 0.49
CA VAL A 117 -20.31 2.96 1.22
C VAL A 117 -20.57 3.10 2.70
N THR A 118 -20.47 2.02 3.45
CA THR A 118 -20.51 2.06 4.92
C THR A 118 -19.17 1.61 5.49
N TYR A 119 -18.89 2.04 6.71
CA TYR A 119 -17.63 1.74 7.39
C TYR A 119 -17.86 1.48 8.87
N SER A 120 -16.97 0.71 9.49
CA SER A 120 -17.06 0.36 10.91
C SER A 120 -15.68 0.11 11.51
N GLU A 121 -15.49 0.46 12.77
CA GLU A 121 -14.26 0.12 13.50
C GLU A 121 -14.31 -1.28 14.12
N ASN A 122 -15.51 -1.80 14.41
CA ASN A 122 -15.72 -3.06 15.14
C ASN A 122 -16.47 -4.13 14.34
N GLY A 123 -16.99 -3.81 13.15
CA GLY A 123 -17.76 -4.71 12.31
C GLY A 123 -19.23 -4.86 12.71
N HIS A 124 -19.66 -4.19 13.78
CA HIS A 124 -21.03 -4.23 14.32
C HIS A 124 -21.76 -2.89 14.14
N ASP A 125 -21.11 -1.78 14.46
CA ASP A 125 -21.66 -0.44 14.36
C ASP A 125 -21.20 0.21 13.05
N TRP A 126 -22.14 0.40 12.12
CA TRP A 126 -21.84 0.87 10.78
C TRP A 126 -22.26 2.32 10.58
N SER A 127 -21.35 3.12 10.05
CA SER A 127 -21.57 4.51 9.66
C SER A 127 -21.62 4.64 8.14
N LEU A 128 -22.45 5.56 7.65
CA LEU A 128 -22.60 5.83 6.22
C LEU A 128 -21.58 6.89 5.77
N ALA A 129 -20.75 6.55 4.79
CA ALA A 129 -19.79 7.47 4.21
C ALA A 129 -20.50 8.52 3.34
N SER A 130 -19.90 9.71 3.26
CA SER A 130 -20.35 10.78 2.38
C SER A 130 -19.20 11.44 1.66
N SER A 131 -19.45 11.86 0.42
CA SER A 131 -18.56 12.70 -0.37
C SER A 131 -19.30 13.99 -0.69
N ASN A 132 -18.83 15.14 -0.16
CA ASN A 132 -19.50 16.43 -0.34
C ASN A 132 -21.01 16.41 -0.04
N GLY A 133 -21.42 15.67 1.01
CA GLY A 133 -22.82 15.48 1.40
C GLY A 133 -23.59 14.40 0.62
N THR A 134 -23.05 13.90 -0.50
CA THR A 134 -23.64 12.77 -1.26
C THR A 134 -23.33 11.44 -0.57
N LYS A 135 -24.36 10.59 -0.41
CA LYS A 135 -24.28 9.28 0.27
C LYS A 135 -24.58 8.07 -0.62
N ILE A 136 -25.20 8.32 -1.79
CA ILE A 136 -25.49 7.31 -2.82
C ILE A 136 -24.72 7.74 -4.07
N PHE A 137 -23.93 6.83 -4.61
CA PHE A 137 -23.01 7.07 -5.71
C PHE A 137 -23.45 6.28 -6.94
N GLY A 138 -23.42 6.90 -8.12
CA GLY A 138 -23.61 6.19 -9.38
C GLY A 138 -22.36 5.40 -9.75
N ALA A 139 -22.55 4.19 -10.29
CA ALA A 139 -21.50 3.32 -10.79
C ALA A 139 -21.17 3.63 -12.28
N PRO A 140 -20.06 3.09 -12.82
CA PRO A 140 -19.71 3.24 -14.23
C PRO A 140 -20.77 2.60 -15.14
N THR A 141 -20.98 3.13 -16.35
CA THR A 141 -22.02 2.61 -17.26
C THR A 141 -21.49 1.71 -18.37
N ASN A 142 -20.17 1.55 -18.50
CA ASN A 142 -19.57 0.75 -19.58
C ASN A 142 -18.70 -0.40 -19.04
N PRO A 143 -19.18 -1.66 -19.12
CA PRO A 143 -18.42 -2.83 -18.64
C PRO A 143 -17.29 -3.28 -19.59
N ILE A 144 -17.14 -2.66 -20.77
CA ILE A 144 -16.14 -3.06 -21.78
C ILE A 144 -14.78 -2.40 -21.54
N VAL A 145 -14.77 -1.16 -21.03
CA VAL A 145 -13.56 -0.33 -20.95
C VAL A 145 -12.92 -0.32 -19.55
N ASP A 146 -13.39 -1.16 -18.63
CA ASP A 146 -12.93 -1.21 -17.23
C ASP A 146 -12.88 0.18 -16.58
N GLU A 147 -13.93 0.98 -16.78
CA GLU A 147 -14.02 2.32 -16.22
C GLU A 147 -14.13 2.27 -14.69
N GLU A 148 -13.22 2.94 -13.99
CA GLU A 148 -13.24 3.07 -12.52
C GLU A 148 -14.10 4.26 -12.08
N LYS A 149 -15.11 4.00 -11.25
CA LYS A 149 -15.77 5.04 -10.46
C LYS A 149 -15.02 5.24 -9.15
N VAL A 150 -14.37 6.39 -9.02
CA VAL A 150 -13.68 6.79 -7.79
C VAL A 150 -14.57 7.71 -6.96
N VAL A 151 -14.77 7.35 -5.69
CA VAL A 151 -15.46 8.17 -4.68
C VAL A 151 -14.45 8.63 -3.65
N THR A 152 -14.30 9.95 -3.48
CA THR A 152 -13.36 10.54 -2.51
C THR A 152 -14.08 11.00 -1.26
N PHE A 153 -13.55 10.65 -0.08
CA PHE A 153 -14.10 11.04 1.20
C PHE A 153 -13.34 12.24 1.77
N ASP A 154 -14.08 13.30 2.07
CA ASP A 154 -13.59 14.49 2.76
C ASP A 154 -14.59 14.85 3.88
N PRO A 155 -14.20 14.76 5.16
CA PRO A 155 -12.88 14.33 5.65
C PRO A 155 -12.60 12.84 5.36
N HIS A 156 -11.32 12.48 5.30
CA HIS A 156 -10.90 11.08 5.16
C HIS A 156 -11.41 10.22 6.33
N ILE A 157 -11.77 8.98 6.05
CA ILE A 157 -12.38 8.06 7.01
C ILE A 157 -11.28 7.26 7.69
N VAL A 158 -11.34 7.09 9.01
CA VAL A 158 -10.45 6.16 9.73
C VAL A 158 -11.29 4.97 10.17
N THR A 159 -10.95 3.76 9.72
CA THR A 159 -11.81 2.58 9.95
C THR A 159 -11.03 1.26 9.81
N ARG A 160 -11.61 0.16 10.31
CA ARG A 160 -11.13 -1.22 10.07
C ARG A 160 -11.94 -1.95 9.02
N TYR A 161 -13.20 -1.57 8.82
CA TYR A 161 -14.09 -2.24 7.89
C TYR A 161 -14.63 -1.23 6.90
N VAL A 162 -14.75 -1.66 5.64
CA VAL A 162 -15.40 -0.91 4.56
C VAL A 162 -16.31 -1.86 3.81
N ARG A 163 -17.55 -1.41 3.56
CA ARG A 163 -18.61 -2.12 2.85
C ARG A 163 -19.01 -1.34 1.61
N ILE A 164 -19.09 -2.03 0.49
CA ILE A 164 -19.75 -1.56 -0.73
C ILE A 164 -21.12 -2.21 -0.77
N GLU A 165 -22.17 -1.40 -0.71
CA GLU A 165 -23.56 -1.86 -0.66
C GLU A 165 -24.29 -1.39 -1.93
N PRO A 166 -24.51 -2.27 -2.92
CA PRO A 166 -25.40 -1.99 -4.03
C PRO A 166 -26.78 -1.53 -3.55
N VAL A 167 -27.30 -0.49 -4.17
CA VAL A 167 -28.67 -0.02 -3.92
C VAL A 167 -29.56 -0.70 -4.95
N ILE A 168 -30.19 -1.81 -4.55
CA ILE A 168 -31.10 -2.54 -5.42
C ILE A 168 -32.48 -1.85 -5.45
N PRO A 169 -33.08 -1.63 -6.63
CA PRO A 169 -34.50 -1.31 -6.79
C PRO A 169 -35.43 -2.43 -6.25
N LYS A 170 -36.75 -2.28 -6.38
CA LYS A 170 -37.68 -3.32 -5.91
C LYS A 170 -37.62 -4.57 -6.80
N GLY A 171 -37.19 -5.70 -6.23
CA GLY A 171 -37.29 -7.04 -6.84
C GLY A 171 -36.00 -7.87 -6.66
N PRO A 172 -36.09 -9.21 -6.79
CA PRO A 172 -34.90 -10.07 -6.88
C PRO A 172 -34.04 -9.69 -8.10
N THR A 173 -32.73 -9.54 -7.90
CA THR A 173 -31.77 -9.30 -8.98
C THR A 173 -30.36 -9.69 -8.53
N THR A 174 -29.51 -10.01 -9.49
CA THR A 174 -28.06 -10.18 -9.27
C THR A 174 -27.37 -8.86 -9.59
N VAL A 175 -26.40 -8.47 -8.75
CA VAL A 175 -25.51 -7.34 -9.03
C VAL A 175 -24.07 -7.80 -8.92
N CYS A 176 -23.25 -7.38 -9.86
CA CYS A 176 -21.85 -7.75 -9.93
C CYS A 176 -20.95 -6.51 -9.95
N LEU A 177 -19.84 -6.56 -9.20
CA LEU A 177 -18.89 -5.47 -9.16
C LEU A 177 -17.47 -5.95 -8.83
N ARG A 178 -16.52 -5.06 -9.11
CA ARG A 178 -15.16 -5.10 -8.60
C ARG A 178 -14.89 -3.87 -7.75
N PHE A 179 -14.08 -3.97 -6.71
CA PHE A 179 -13.76 -2.82 -5.87
C PHE A 179 -12.34 -2.83 -5.31
N ASP A 180 -11.85 -1.64 -4.99
CA ASP A 180 -10.71 -1.43 -4.12
C ASP A 180 -10.97 -0.28 -3.16
N VAL A 181 -10.19 -0.27 -2.08
CA VAL A 181 -10.21 0.79 -1.08
C VAL A 181 -8.85 1.47 -1.12
N ILE A 182 -8.84 2.78 -1.34
CA ILE A 182 -7.62 3.54 -1.54
C ILE A 182 -7.33 4.41 -0.33
N GLY A 183 -6.12 4.29 0.19
CA GLY A 183 -5.70 5.04 1.36
C GLY A 183 -4.32 4.63 1.84
N CYS A 184 -4.12 4.71 3.14
CA CYS A 184 -2.90 4.25 3.79
C CYS A 184 -3.25 3.77 5.19
N LYS A 185 -2.31 3.07 5.80
CA LYS A 185 -2.42 2.64 7.18
C LYS A 185 -2.46 3.85 8.10
N TYR A 186 -3.37 3.87 9.06
CA TYR A 186 -3.52 5.02 9.95
C TYR A 186 -2.54 4.90 11.12
N ALA A 187 -1.43 5.63 11.05
CA ALA A 187 -0.59 5.89 12.21
C ALA A 187 -1.24 7.03 13.01
N MET A 188 -1.66 6.77 14.24
CA MET A 188 -2.13 7.85 15.13
C MET A 188 -1.03 8.92 15.22
N GLU A 189 -1.35 10.14 14.80
CA GLU A 189 -0.40 11.25 14.74
C GLU A 189 0.32 11.40 16.09
N ALA A 190 1.65 11.25 16.03
CA ALA A 190 2.72 11.63 16.96
C ALA A 190 2.38 12.19 18.37
N LYS A 191 1.48 11.54 19.13
CA LYS A 191 1.48 11.58 20.60
C LYS A 191 1.59 10.19 21.24
N THR A 192 1.26 9.13 20.51
CA THR A 192 1.33 7.74 20.99
C THR A 192 1.73 6.83 19.84
N GLN A 193 3.04 6.65 19.64
CA GLN A 193 3.64 5.87 18.56
C GLN A 193 3.74 4.36 18.91
N TYR A 194 2.72 3.78 19.54
CA TYR A 194 2.66 2.35 19.86
C TYR A 194 1.22 1.84 19.78
N GLU A 195 1.01 0.73 19.06
CA GLU A 195 -0.22 -0.05 19.12
C GLU A 195 -0.07 -1.10 20.24
N TYR A 196 -1.09 -1.24 21.08
CA TYR A 196 -1.10 -2.20 22.19
C TYR A 196 -2.34 -3.07 22.09
N THR A 197 -2.21 -4.33 22.49
CA THR A 197 -3.36 -5.21 22.68
C THR A 197 -3.47 -5.50 24.17
N GLN A 198 -4.60 -5.12 24.79
CA GLN A 198 -4.99 -5.73 26.07
C GLN A 198 -5.57 -7.10 25.73
N LEU A 199 -4.75 -8.14 25.79
CA LEU A 199 -5.22 -9.52 25.66
C LEU A 199 -5.13 -10.18 27.03
N PRO A 200 -6.24 -10.70 27.56
CA PRO A 200 -6.14 -11.61 28.70
C PRO A 200 -5.39 -12.87 28.25
N GLU A 201 -4.29 -13.17 28.96
CA GLU A 201 -3.52 -14.42 28.91
C GLU A 201 -2.75 -14.75 27.60
N VAL A 202 -1.68 -14.01 27.31
CA VAL A 202 -0.68 -14.39 26.28
C VAL A 202 0.59 -14.96 26.94
N ALA A 203 1.07 -16.09 26.43
CA ALA A 203 2.38 -16.67 26.77
C ALA A 203 3.41 -16.31 25.69
N ILE A 204 4.63 -15.93 26.10
CA ILE A 204 5.72 -15.55 25.20
C ILE A 204 6.86 -16.55 25.34
N ASN A 205 7.41 -17.04 24.23
CA ASN A 205 8.57 -17.92 24.26
C ASN A 205 9.79 -17.19 24.86
N SER A 206 10.32 -17.71 25.97
CA SER A 206 11.47 -17.14 26.71
C SER A 206 12.76 -17.15 25.89
N SER A 207 12.88 -18.03 24.89
CA SER A 207 14.02 -18.05 23.97
C SER A 207 14.08 -16.83 23.04
N GLY A 208 13.02 -16.02 23.01
CA GLY A 208 12.92 -14.79 22.21
C GLY A 208 13.30 -13.51 22.96
N ILE A 209 13.67 -13.57 24.23
CA ILE A 209 14.01 -12.38 25.02
C ILE A 209 15.38 -11.84 24.57
N ILE A 210 15.41 -10.57 24.15
CA ILE A 210 16.65 -9.87 23.76
C ILE A 210 17.15 -8.98 24.90
N SER A 211 16.22 -8.43 25.69
CA SER A 211 16.55 -7.63 26.86
C SER A 211 15.47 -7.77 27.92
N ASP A 212 15.86 -7.79 29.19
CA ASP A 212 14.97 -7.72 30.35
C ASP A 212 15.60 -6.77 31.37
N SER A 213 14.95 -5.66 31.64
CA SER A 213 15.52 -4.55 32.41
C SER A 213 14.44 -3.62 32.94
N SER A 214 14.77 -2.71 33.85
CA SER A 214 13.86 -1.63 34.23
C SER A 214 13.94 -0.45 33.25
N ALA A 215 12.81 0.21 32.99
CA ALA A 215 12.74 1.46 32.24
C ALA A 215 11.85 2.47 32.98
N GLU A 216 12.31 3.71 33.12
CA GLU A 216 11.57 4.76 33.86
C GLU A 216 10.12 4.95 33.37
N ASP A 217 9.93 4.84 32.06
CA ASP A 217 8.63 4.96 31.42
C ASP A 217 8.54 4.05 30.17
N LEU A 218 7.31 3.89 29.69
CA LEU A 218 7.00 3.15 28.47
C LEU A 218 7.83 3.64 27.28
N ARG A 219 8.09 4.95 27.18
CA ARG A 219 8.80 5.56 26.06
C ARG A 219 10.28 5.19 26.05
N LYS A 220 10.94 5.13 27.21
CA LYS A 220 12.32 4.64 27.33
C LYS A 220 12.41 3.16 26.99
N CYS A 221 11.45 2.36 27.48
CA CYS A 221 11.38 0.94 27.15
C CYS A 221 11.27 0.72 25.63
N ALA A 222 10.36 1.44 25.01
CA ALA A 222 10.12 1.32 23.59
C ALA A 222 11.24 1.90 22.72
N THR A 223 11.89 2.98 23.16
CA THR A 223 13.11 3.52 22.51
C THR A 223 14.23 2.50 22.50
N ARG A 224 14.34 1.70 23.56
CA ARG A 224 15.31 0.61 23.66
C ARG A 224 15.03 -0.46 22.61
N CYS A 225 13.78 -0.92 22.51
CA CYS A 225 13.39 -1.89 21.49
C CYS A 225 13.65 -1.33 20.07
N ARG A 226 13.29 -0.08 19.79
CA ARG A 226 13.52 0.55 18.47
C ARG A 226 14.99 0.63 18.06
N ARG A 227 15.90 0.84 19.01
CA ARG A 227 17.35 0.92 18.73
C ARG A 227 17.98 -0.45 18.47
N ASP A 228 17.33 -1.52 18.90
CA ASP A 228 17.76 -2.88 18.66
C ASP A 228 17.04 -3.42 17.42
N VAL A 229 17.77 -3.54 16.31
CA VAL A 229 17.23 -4.02 15.03
C VAL A 229 16.67 -5.44 15.08
N THR A 230 16.95 -6.19 16.16
CA THR A 230 16.40 -7.53 16.35
C THR A 230 15.11 -7.53 17.16
N CYS A 231 14.72 -6.41 17.77
CA CYS A 231 13.53 -6.29 18.61
C CYS A 231 12.27 -6.03 17.78
N GLN A 232 11.33 -6.99 17.81
CA GLN A 232 10.06 -6.94 17.06
C GLN A 232 8.88 -6.55 17.96
N SER A 233 8.93 -6.86 19.25
CA SER A 233 7.92 -6.46 20.25
C SER A 233 8.57 -6.22 21.61
N PHE A 234 7.88 -5.56 22.53
CA PHE A 234 8.33 -5.37 23.90
C PHE A 234 7.16 -5.36 24.88
N SER A 235 7.35 -5.80 26.11
CA SER A 235 6.37 -5.67 27.19
C SER A 235 6.82 -4.62 28.19
N TYR A 236 5.85 -3.88 28.73
CA TYR A 236 6.10 -2.89 29.76
C TYR A 236 5.09 -3.02 30.90
N GLY A 237 5.60 -3.26 32.11
CA GLY A 237 4.81 -3.30 33.34
C GLY A 237 4.73 -1.92 33.97
N HIS A 238 3.53 -1.35 34.02
CA HIS A 238 3.34 0.01 34.55
C HIS A 238 3.66 0.11 36.05
N ALA A 239 3.41 -0.96 36.80
CA ALA A 239 3.60 -1.05 38.25
C ALA A 239 5.06 -1.31 38.65
N ASN A 240 5.73 -2.24 37.98
CA ASN A 240 7.09 -2.69 38.31
C ASN A 240 8.18 -2.01 37.45
N LYS A 241 7.79 -1.20 36.46
CA LYS A 241 8.68 -0.56 35.48
C LYS A 241 9.52 -1.56 34.67
N ARG A 242 9.11 -2.84 34.66
CA ARG A 242 9.81 -3.91 33.92
C ARG A 242 9.61 -3.69 32.43
N CYS A 243 10.70 -3.77 31.70
CA CYS A 243 10.79 -3.59 30.27
C CYS A 243 11.52 -4.79 29.66
N VAL A 244 10.79 -5.56 28.85
CA VAL A 244 11.33 -6.75 28.19
C VAL A 244 11.18 -6.59 26.68
N GLY A 245 12.27 -6.72 25.92
CA GLY A 245 12.25 -6.72 24.46
C GLY A 245 12.32 -8.13 23.89
N TYR A 246 11.59 -8.38 22.80
CA TYR A 246 11.43 -9.71 22.20
C TYR A 246 11.75 -9.71 20.71
N ARG A 247 12.34 -10.81 20.23
CA ARG A 247 12.76 -11.01 18.83
C ARG A 247 11.64 -11.44 17.90
N PHE A 248 10.47 -11.81 18.42
CA PHE A 248 9.38 -12.39 17.63
C PHE A 248 8.05 -11.69 17.93
N ASN A 249 7.17 -11.61 16.93
CA ASN A 249 5.80 -11.07 17.04
C ASN A 249 4.71 -12.15 17.27
N LYS A 250 5.09 -13.38 17.60
CA LYS A 250 4.14 -14.50 17.67
C LYS A 250 3.53 -14.66 19.06
N CYS A 251 2.26 -14.29 19.19
CA CYS A 251 1.38 -14.79 20.25
C CYS A 251 1.19 -16.29 20.06
N VAL A 252 1.50 -17.10 21.07
CA VAL A 252 1.22 -18.54 21.05
C VAL A 252 0.00 -18.80 21.94
N PRO A 253 -0.98 -19.63 21.51
CA PRO A 253 -2.02 -20.14 22.41
C PRO A 253 -1.38 -20.80 23.64
N ARG A 254 -2.02 -20.69 24.80
CA ARG A 254 -1.53 -21.26 26.06
C ARG A 254 -1.33 -22.77 25.92
N ILE A 255 -0.09 -23.20 25.73
CA ILE A 255 0.33 -24.60 25.78
C ILE A 255 1.21 -24.72 27.02
N ASN A 256 0.98 -25.75 27.84
CA ASN A 256 1.79 -26.05 29.02
C ASN A 256 3.21 -26.49 28.59
N ASP A 257 4.05 -25.51 28.26
CA ASP A 257 5.47 -25.70 27.95
C ASP A 257 6.31 -24.80 28.85
N ASN A 258 7.32 -25.39 29.50
CA ASN A 258 8.27 -24.72 30.39
C ASN A 258 9.19 -23.74 29.64
N SER A 259 9.21 -23.75 28.30
CA SER A 259 9.94 -22.78 27.48
C SER A 259 9.23 -21.41 27.39
N MET A 260 8.02 -21.27 27.93
CA MET A 260 7.22 -20.04 27.82
C MET A 260 7.24 -19.20 29.10
N ALA A 261 7.56 -17.92 28.95
CA ALA A 261 7.38 -16.90 29.98
C ALA A 261 5.92 -16.41 29.97
N ILE A 262 5.29 -16.39 31.14
CA ILE A 262 3.96 -15.82 31.34
C ILE A 262 4.14 -14.32 31.58
N LEU A 263 3.50 -13.47 30.77
CA LEU A 263 3.40 -12.05 31.08
C LEU A 263 2.67 -11.90 32.42
N ALA A 264 3.26 -11.15 33.35
CA ALA A 264 2.58 -10.84 34.60
C ALA A 264 1.26 -10.11 34.31
N ASN A 265 0.24 -10.30 35.14
CA ASN A 265 -1.13 -9.77 34.91
C ASN A 265 -1.20 -8.25 34.64
N ASN A 266 -0.15 -7.48 34.91
CA ASN A 266 -0.08 -6.03 34.71
C ASN A 266 0.89 -5.58 33.60
N ASP A 267 1.55 -6.51 32.92
CA ASP A 267 2.47 -6.19 31.82
C ASP A 267 1.70 -6.14 30.51
N THR A 268 1.79 -5.02 29.79
CA THR A 268 1.15 -4.88 28.47
C THR A 268 2.16 -5.21 27.38
N LEU A 269 1.77 -6.03 26.40
CA LEU A 269 2.59 -6.32 25.22
C LEU A 269 2.35 -5.25 24.14
N TYR A 270 3.44 -4.69 23.65
CA TYR A 270 3.50 -3.67 22.62
C TYR A 270 4.25 -4.23 21.41
N PHE A 271 3.70 -4.05 20.22
CA PHE A 271 4.37 -4.45 19.00
C PHE A 271 5.15 -3.27 18.44
N CYS A 272 6.40 -3.50 18.05
CA CYS A 272 7.08 -2.59 17.16
C CYS A 272 6.62 -2.97 15.76
N ASP A 273 5.73 -2.16 15.17
CA ASP A 273 5.43 -2.29 13.76
C ASP A 273 6.21 -1.24 12.95
N PRO A 274 7.28 -1.65 12.26
CA PRO A 274 8.00 -0.82 11.32
C PRO A 274 7.35 -0.73 9.91
N ASP A 275 6.23 -1.40 9.60
CA ASP A 275 5.90 -1.84 8.22
C ASP A 275 4.71 -1.15 7.52
N MET A 276 4.49 0.16 7.69
CA MET A 276 3.21 0.73 7.22
C MET A 276 3.26 1.91 6.25
N ASP A 277 4.44 2.49 6.02
CA ASP A 277 4.71 3.45 4.94
C ASP A 277 6.19 3.40 4.49
N THR A 278 6.91 2.43 5.03
CA THR A 278 8.36 2.24 4.95
C THR A 278 8.68 1.44 3.69
N PRO A 279 9.75 1.82 2.98
CA PRO A 279 10.24 1.01 1.88
C PRO A 279 10.61 -0.40 2.36
N MET A 280 10.32 -1.40 1.52
CA MET A 280 10.65 -2.80 1.73
C MET A 280 12.10 -3.06 1.39
N THR A 281 12.82 -3.86 2.17
CA THR A 281 14.19 -4.28 1.82
C THR A 281 14.19 -5.68 1.24
N ASP A 282 14.67 -5.85 0.01
CA ASP A 282 14.84 -7.17 -0.60
C ASP A 282 16.00 -7.91 0.06
N HIS A 283 15.73 -9.09 0.61
CA HIS A 283 16.73 -9.87 1.33
C HIS A 283 17.88 -10.41 0.45
N VAL A 284 17.71 -10.44 -0.87
CA VAL A 284 18.72 -10.97 -1.81
C VAL A 284 19.71 -9.87 -2.22
N THR A 285 19.19 -8.71 -2.59
CA THR A 285 19.97 -7.58 -3.11
C THR A 285 20.33 -6.55 -2.05
N GLY A 286 19.63 -6.54 -0.91
CA GLY A 286 19.72 -5.50 0.11
C GLY A 286 19.07 -4.17 -0.30
N VAL A 287 18.47 -4.09 -1.50
CA VAL A 287 17.86 -2.86 -2.00
C VAL A 287 16.57 -2.58 -1.22
N THR A 288 16.49 -1.37 -0.70
CA THR A 288 15.30 -0.86 -0.03
C THR A 288 14.45 -0.10 -1.05
N TYR A 289 13.21 -0.50 -1.26
CA TYR A 289 12.34 -0.02 -2.34
C TYR A 289 10.90 0.27 -1.90
N LYS A 290 10.22 1.20 -2.57
CA LYS A 290 8.79 1.47 -2.38
C LYS A 290 8.07 1.47 -3.72
N VAL A 291 7.00 0.70 -3.83
CA VAL A 291 6.12 0.73 -5.01
C VAL A 291 5.16 1.90 -4.86
N VAL A 292 5.07 2.77 -5.87
CA VAL A 292 4.12 3.88 -5.88
C VAL A 292 2.98 3.59 -6.84
N MET A 293 1.77 3.51 -6.30
CA MET A 293 0.57 3.11 -7.05
C MET A 293 -0.15 4.28 -7.73
N GLN A 294 0.45 5.47 -7.71
CA GLN A 294 0.01 6.62 -8.50
C GLN A 294 0.77 6.65 -9.82
N LYS A 295 0.06 6.69 -10.95
CA LYS A 295 0.71 6.83 -12.26
C LYS A 295 1.22 8.26 -12.43
N SER A 296 2.49 8.40 -12.81
CA SER A 296 3.15 9.69 -13.03
C SER A 296 4.04 9.66 -14.27
N ASN A 297 4.32 10.83 -14.83
CA ASN A 297 5.36 11.01 -15.85
C ASN A 297 6.77 10.89 -15.20
N GLN A 298 7.86 11.01 -15.98
CA GLN A 298 9.23 10.85 -15.47
C GLN A 298 9.56 11.81 -14.34
N ASP A 299 9.34 13.09 -14.57
CA ASP A 299 9.79 14.14 -13.67
C ASP A 299 9.01 14.09 -12.37
N ASP A 300 7.69 13.89 -12.46
CA ASP A 300 6.83 13.73 -11.30
C ASP A 300 7.16 12.45 -10.51
N ALA A 301 7.52 11.36 -11.18
CA ALA A 301 7.96 10.13 -10.52
C ALA A 301 9.30 10.32 -9.78
N VAL A 302 10.26 11.02 -10.39
CA VAL A 302 11.54 11.37 -9.75
C VAL A 302 11.30 12.25 -8.53
N LEU A 303 10.47 13.30 -8.65
CA LEU A 303 10.10 14.18 -7.55
C LEU A 303 9.37 13.42 -6.42
N SER A 304 8.47 12.50 -6.78
CA SER A 304 7.74 11.67 -5.83
C SER A 304 8.69 10.76 -5.03
N CYS A 305 9.67 10.13 -5.70
CA CYS A 305 10.68 9.34 -5.00
C CYS A 305 11.59 10.22 -4.12
N ALA A 306 11.99 11.40 -4.61
CA ALA A 306 12.81 12.33 -3.84
C ALA A 306 12.10 12.81 -2.57
N ALA A 307 10.78 13.04 -2.62
CA ALA A 307 9.96 13.38 -1.45
C ALA A 307 9.98 12.27 -0.37
N LEU A 308 10.19 11.02 -0.78
CA LEU A 308 10.34 9.87 0.11
C LEU A 308 11.80 9.67 0.60
N GLY A 309 12.74 10.54 0.19
CA GLY A 309 14.17 10.35 0.46
C GLY A 309 14.79 9.21 -0.37
N MET A 310 14.17 8.87 -1.49
CA MET A 310 14.57 7.80 -2.40
C MET A 310 14.85 8.36 -3.79
N ARG A 311 15.36 7.53 -4.71
CA ARG A 311 15.42 7.84 -6.14
C ARG A 311 14.54 6.88 -6.93
N LEU A 312 14.24 7.22 -8.17
CA LEU A 312 13.55 6.31 -9.07
C LEU A 312 14.39 5.03 -9.28
N PHE A 313 13.79 3.85 -9.19
CA PHE A 313 14.48 2.56 -9.20
C PHE A 313 15.28 2.37 -10.48
N VAL A 314 16.60 2.17 -10.38
CA VAL A 314 17.46 2.00 -11.56
C VAL A 314 17.85 0.53 -11.75
N ILE A 315 17.67 0.01 -12.96
CA ILE A 315 18.09 -1.35 -13.32
C ILE A 315 19.52 -1.33 -13.88
N ASP A 316 20.53 -1.35 -13.01
CA ASP A 316 21.94 -1.36 -13.38
C ASP A 316 22.64 -2.72 -13.24
N THR A 317 21.93 -3.72 -12.70
CA THR A 317 22.42 -5.09 -12.52
C THR A 317 21.31 -6.12 -12.83
N ASP A 318 21.70 -7.35 -13.17
CA ASP A 318 20.74 -8.47 -13.30
C ASP A 318 19.96 -8.69 -12.00
N ALA A 319 20.62 -8.54 -10.85
CA ALA A 319 19.99 -8.74 -9.55
C ALA A 319 18.85 -7.73 -9.30
N LYS A 320 19.03 -6.46 -9.69
CA LYS A 320 17.97 -5.44 -9.63
C LYS A 320 16.87 -5.66 -10.67
N ARG A 321 17.20 -6.14 -11.87
CA ARG A 321 16.20 -6.54 -12.87
C ARG A 321 15.32 -7.66 -12.30
N ASP A 322 15.95 -8.67 -11.73
CA ASP A 322 15.26 -9.84 -11.17
C ASP A 322 14.45 -9.46 -9.93
N LEU A 323 14.93 -8.52 -9.10
CA LEU A 323 14.14 -7.90 -8.03
C LEU A 323 12.89 -7.23 -8.59
N LEU A 324 13.03 -6.35 -9.59
CA LEU A 324 11.88 -5.65 -10.14
C LEU A 324 10.87 -6.62 -10.77
N ILE A 325 11.33 -7.71 -11.40
CA ILE A 325 10.46 -8.80 -11.86
C ILE A 325 9.73 -9.46 -10.68
N ARG A 326 10.41 -9.73 -9.55
CA ARG A 326 9.78 -10.28 -8.33
C ARG A 326 8.78 -9.31 -7.68
N ILE A 327 8.95 -8.00 -7.85
CA ILE A 327 7.99 -7.00 -7.37
C ILE A 327 6.75 -6.96 -8.27
N VAL A 328 6.98 -6.95 -9.59
CA VAL A 328 5.92 -6.66 -10.57
C VAL A 328 5.10 -7.89 -10.92
N PHE A 329 5.72 -9.05 -11.07
CA PHE A 329 5.04 -10.26 -11.54
C PHE A 329 3.95 -10.82 -10.59
N PRO A 330 4.15 -10.89 -9.26
CA PRO A 330 3.10 -11.35 -8.35
C PRO A 330 2.07 -10.26 -8.02
N SER A 331 2.32 -9.00 -8.34
CA SER A 331 1.38 -7.90 -8.06
C SER A 331 0.16 -8.01 -8.98
N LEU A 332 -1.04 -7.93 -8.38
CA LEU A 332 -2.30 -7.92 -9.15
C LEU A 332 -2.42 -6.68 -10.03
N ILE A 333 -1.84 -5.55 -9.60
CA ILE A 333 -1.96 -4.27 -10.29
C ILE A 333 -0.84 -4.07 -11.33
N LEU A 334 0.40 -4.43 -10.97
CA LEU A 334 1.55 -4.15 -11.84
C LEU A 334 1.75 -5.23 -12.93
N ARG A 335 1.16 -6.41 -12.78
CA ARG A 335 1.33 -7.49 -13.75
C ARG A 335 0.78 -7.07 -15.12
N GLY A 336 1.61 -7.23 -16.15
CA GLY A 336 1.28 -6.79 -17.51
C GLY A 336 1.41 -5.28 -17.76
N GLN A 337 1.66 -4.48 -16.71
CA GLN A 337 1.89 -3.04 -16.84
C GLN A 337 3.34 -2.76 -17.24
N LYS A 338 3.54 -1.61 -17.88
CA LYS A 338 4.87 -1.01 -18.05
C LYS A 338 5.19 -0.22 -16.78
N VAL A 339 6.35 -0.50 -16.18
CA VAL A 339 6.79 0.19 -14.97
C VAL A 339 7.93 1.13 -15.32
N ARG A 340 7.81 2.38 -14.89
CA ARG A 340 8.80 3.41 -15.11
C ARG A 340 9.97 3.24 -14.14
N VAL A 341 11.17 3.33 -14.70
CA VAL A 341 12.44 3.13 -13.99
C VAL A 341 13.37 4.31 -14.23
N GLY A 342 14.36 4.45 -13.37
CA GLY A 342 15.36 5.48 -13.45
C GLY A 342 16.37 5.22 -14.57
N GLY A 343 17.08 6.27 -14.94
CA GLY A 343 18.00 6.28 -16.06
C GLY A 343 17.37 6.77 -17.36
N GLY A 344 18.21 6.95 -18.37
CA GLY A 344 17.81 7.51 -19.66
C GLY A 344 18.90 7.40 -20.72
N PHE A 345 18.50 7.57 -21.97
CA PHE A 345 19.45 7.61 -23.09
C PHE A 345 19.95 9.03 -23.27
N SER A 346 21.25 9.23 -23.08
CA SER A 346 21.86 10.55 -23.17
C SER A 346 23.29 10.49 -23.68
N PHE A 347 23.78 11.63 -24.18
CA PHE A 347 25.17 11.82 -24.54
C PHE A 347 25.93 12.36 -23.33
N VAL A 348 26.82 11.56 -22.76
CA VAL A 348 27.63 11.95 -21.59
C VAL A 348 29.09 11.64 -21.90
N ASN A 349 29.97 12.61 -21.69
CA ASN A 349 31.43 12.47 -21.87
C ASN A 349 31.85 11.92 -23.25
N GLY A 350 31.18 12.31 -24.34
CA GLY A 350 31.54 11.87 -25.69
C GLY A 350 30.90 10.55 -26.12
N LEU A 351 30.07 9.92 -25.27
CA LEU A 351 29.48 8.62 -25.52
C LEU A 351 27.94 8.67 -25.43
N TRP A 352 27.27 8.17 -26.46
CA TRP A 352 25.84 7.86 -26.40
C TRP A 352 25.63 6.55 -25.68
N GLY A 353 24.70 6.53 -24.73
CA GLY A 353 24.42 5.33 -23.98
C GLY A 353 23.26 5.48 -23.02
N TRP A 354 22.94 4.38 -22.35
CA TRP A 354 21.97 4.35 -21.27
C TRP A 354 22.67 4.59 -19.96
N TRP A 355 22.27 5.63 -19.24
CA TRP A 355 22.92 6.05 -18.01
C TRP A 355 21.98 5.87 -16.83
N ASP A 356 22.54 5.58 -15.66
CA ASP A 356 21.80 5.43 -14.40
C ASP A 356 21.31 6.76 -13.79
N GLY A 357 21.63 7.89 -14.42
CA GLY A 357 21.36 9.24 -13.92
C GLY A 357 22.47 9.82 -13.03
N ASN A 358 23.45 9.01 -12.62
CA ASN A 358 24.64 9.41 -11.85
C ASN A 358 25.94 9.31 -12.67
N GLY A 359 25.83 9.14 -13.99
CA GLY A 359 26.98 9.07 -14.90
C GLY A 359 27.61 7.70 -15.03
N LYS A 360 26.95 6.62 -14.56
CA LYS A 360 27.37 5.24 -14.82
C LYS A 360 26.58 4.67 -16.00
N LEU A 361 27.31 4.09 -16.95
CA LEU A 361 26.72 3.42 -18.11
C LEU A 361 26.08 2.08 -17.68
N LEU A 362 24.85 1.83 -18.12
CA LEU A 362 24.14 0.57 -17.89
C LEU A 362 24.72 -0.54 -18.77
N GLN A 363 24.66 -1.78 -18.28
CA GLN A 363 25.18 -2.94 -19.02
C GLN A 363 24.36 -3.18 -20.30
N GLU A 364 25.05 -3.39 -21.43
CA GLU A 364 24.45 -3.58 -22.76
C GLU A 364 23.34 -4.65 -22.77
N LYS A 365 23.57 -5.78 -22.10
CA LYS A 365 22.62 -6.91 -22.02
C LYS A 365 21.28 -6.59 -21.32
N LEU A 366 21.20 -5.48 -20.59
CA LEU A 366 19.98 -5.08 -19.87
C LEU A 366 19.04 -4.24 -20.75
N VAL A 367 19.52 -3.73 -21.89
CA VAL A 367 18.78 -2.77 -22.72
C VAL A 367 18.57 -3.27 -24.15
N SER A 368 17.37 -3.07 -24.68
CA SER A 368 17.11 -3.23 -26.11
C SER A 368 17.74 -2.06 -26.87
N PHE A 369 18.77 -2.33 -27.68
CA PHE A 369 19.54 -1.35 -28.48
C PHE A 369 18.79 -0.70 -29.65
N SER A 370 17.45 -0.78 -29.68
CA SER A 370 16.68 -0.06 -30.69
C SER A 370 16.93 1.44 -30.56
N ASP A 371 17.18 2.11 -31.70
CA ASP A 371 17.22 3.58 -31.82
C ASP A 371 16.08 4.17 -30.98
N PRO A 372 16.37 5.08 -30.02
CA PRO A 372 15.34 5.61 -29.14
C PRO A 372 14.21 6.33 -29.88
N ALA A 373 14.34 6.63 -31.17
CA ALA A 373 13.30 7.30 -31.98
C ALA A 373 12.75 8.57 -31.30
N GLY A 374 13.63 9.31 -30.60
CA GLY A 374 13.28 10.51 -29.83
C GLY A 374 12.65 10.25 -28.45
N LYS A 375 12.69 9.02 -27.91
CA LYS A 375 12.13 8.65 -26.59
C LYS A 375 13.25 8.42 -25.56
N PRO A 376 13.57 9.40 -24.69
CA PRO A 376 14.77 9.34 -23.85
C PRO A 376 14.58 8.57 -22.53
N CYS A 377 13.34 8.23 -22.14
CA CYS A 377 13.05 7.54 -20.88
C CYS A 377 12.99 6.02 -21.03
N VAL A 378 13.26 5.32 -19.92
CA VAL A 378 13.27 3.87 -19.83
C VAL A 378 12.04 3.35 -19.09
N ILE A 379 11.51 2.24 -19.57
CA ILE A 379 10.52 1.43 -18.88
C ILE A 379 10.98 -0.02 -18.82
N LEU A 380 10.60 -0.74 -17.77
CA LEU A 380 10.65 -2.20 -17.79
C LEU A 380 9.40 -2.72 -18.49
N THR A 381 9.61 -3.51 -19.55
CA THR A 381 8.54 -4.30 -20.15
C THR A 381 8.53 -5.68 -19.51
N VAL A 382 7.51 -5.93 -18.70
CA VAL A 382 7.44 -7.15 -17.86
C VAL A 382 7.30 -8.41 -18.70
N VAL A 383 6.69 -8.29 -19.89
CA VAL A 383 6.50 -9.40 -20.84
C VAL A 383 7.83 -9.85 -21.45
N LEU A 384 8.72 -8.91 -21.77
CA LEU A 384 9.99 -9.22 -22.44
C LEU A 384 11.16 -9.33 -21.45
N ARG A 385 10.99 -8.88 -20.19
CA ARG A 385 12.06 -8.84 -19.16
C ARG A 385 13.27 -7.99 -19.54
N TYR A 386 13.12 -7.10 -20.53
CA TYR A 386 14.15 -6.15 -20.95
C TYR A 386 13.65 -4.70 -20.79
N LEU A 387 14.62 -3.79 -20.70
CA LEU A 387 14.37 -2.36 -20.73
C LEU A 387 13.99 -1.91 -22.15
N HIS A 388 12.96 -1.07 -22.25
CA HIS A 388 12.46 -0.50 -23.50
C HIS A 388 12.36 1.03 -23.38
N THR A 389 12.43 1.72 -24.51
CA THR A 389 12.26 3.18 -24.56
C THR A 389 10.80 3.57 -24.45
N SER A 390 10.51 4.72 -23.83
CA SER A 390 9.16 5.27 -23.77
C SER A 390 9.18 6.80 -23.70
N GLU A 391 8.02 7.39 -24.00
CA GLU A 391 7.84 8.84 -23.85
C GLU A 391 7.86 9.20 -22.37
N CYS A 392 8.65 10.23 -22.03
CA CYS A 392 8.79 10.66 -20.65
C CYS A 392 7.47 11.19 -20.06
N SER A 393 6.56 11.70 -20.90
CA SER A 393 5.26 12.25 -20.52
C SER A 393 4.20 11.19 -20.16
N THR A 394 4.32 9.95 -20.63
CA THR A 394 3.27 8.93 -20.47
C THR A 394 3.09 8.52 -19.00
N PRO A 395 1.95 8.75 -18.32
CA PRO A 395 1.80 8.37 -16.92
C PRO A 395 1.89 6.84 -16.71
N MET A 396 2.77 6.40 -15.80
CA MET A 396 2.98 4.97 -15.49
C MET A 396 3.22 4.76 -14.00
N TYR A 397 2.99 3.53 -13.51
CA TYR A 397 3.43 3.13 -12.18
C TYR A 397 4.95 3.12 -12.10
N PHE A 398 5.49 3.34 -10.91
CA PHE A 398 6.93 3.41 -10.70
C PHE A 398 7.34 2.84 -9.34
N VAL A 399 8.62 2.51 -9.21
CA VAL A 399 9.22 2.02 -7.98
C VAL A 399 10.34 2.98 -7.60
N CYS A 400 10.43 3.31 -6.31
CA CYS A 400 11.51 4.08 -5.73
C CYS A 400 12.51 3.14 -5.04
N GLU A 401 13.80 3.48 -5.00
CA GLU A 401 14.85 2.78 -4.26
C GLU A 401 15.70 3.74 -3.42
N SER A 402 16.30 3.26 -2.32
CA SER A 402 17.32 3.97 -1.53
C SER A 402 18.65 3.24 -1.51
#